data_AF-A0A959KWD0-F1
#
_entry.id   AF-A0A959KWD0-F1
#
_cell.length_a   1.000
_cell.length_b   1.000
_cell.length_c   1.000
_cell.angle_alpha   90.00
_cell.angle_beta   90.00
_cell.angle_gamma   90.00
#
_symmetry.space_group_name_H-M   'P 1'
#
loop_
_entity.id
_entity.type
_entity.pdbx_description
1 polymer ?
#
loop_
_entity_poly.entity_id
_entity_poly.type
_entity_poly.pdbx_seq_one_letter_code
_entity_poly.pdbx_strand_id
1 'polypeptide(L)' 'SDDGQEFRELGVVENEISPRQHGAVIRDFQLPVNTTARYLRVKAENRGLCPDFHKGAGGKAWIFVDEIVLE' A
#
# COMPACT_ATOMS: atom_id res chain seq x y z
N SER A 1 4.94 13.54 -11.09
CA SER A 1 5.12 15.00 -10.99
C SER A 1 6.41 15.38 -11.67
N ASP A 2 6.46 16.55 -12.28
CA ASP A 2 7.68 17.06 -12.93
C ASP A 2 8.46 18.03 -12.03
N ASP A 3 7.80 18.59 -11.01
CA ASP A 3 8.35 19.60 -10.08
C ASP A 3 8.44 19.15 -8.62
N GLY A 4 7.83 18.01 -8.26
CA GLY A 4 7.83 17.47 -6.90
C GLY A 4 6.89 18.19 -5.93
N GLN A 5 6.05 19.12 -6.41
CA GLN A 5 5.08 19.88 -5.61
C GLN A 5 3.65 19.50 -5.99
N GLU A 6 3.33 19.56 -7.28
CA GLU A 6 2.02 19.21 -7.80
C GLU A 6 2.02 17.75 -8.27
N PHE A 7 1.09 16.95 -7.74
CA PHE A 7 0.98 15.53 -8.03
C PHE A 7 -0.39 15.21 -8.61
N ARG A 8 -0.40 14.53 -9.75
CA ARG A 8 -1.59 13.85 -10.26
C ARG A 8 -1.65 12.43 -9.74
N GLU A 9 -2.85 11.97 -9.41
CA GLU A 9 -3.10 10.56 -9.07
C GLU A 9 -2.98 9.70 -10.33
N LEU A 10 -2.26 8.58 -10.23
CA LEU A 10 -2.14 7.60 -11.31
C LEU A 10 -3.09 6.40 -11.13
N GLY A 11 -3.50 6.12 -9.90
CA GLY A 11 -4.44 5.06 -9.55
C GLY A 11 -4.28 4.59 -8.11
N VAL A 12 -5.18 3.70 -7.71
CA VAL A 12 -5.21 3.05 -6.39
C VAL A 12 -5.32 1.55 -6.61
N VAL A 13 -4.55 0.78 -5.84
CA VAL A 13 -4.63 -0.68 -5.82
C VAL A 13 -5.14 -1.11 -4.45
N GLU A 14 -6.31 -1.72 -4.42
CA GLU A 14 -6.95 -2.18 -3.18
C GLU A 14 -6.35 -3.50 -2.70
N ASN A 15 -6.37 -3.70 -1.38
CA ASN A 15 -5.94 -4.96 -0.79
C ASN A 15 -7.11 -5.96 -0.72
N GLU A 16 -7.02 -7.02 -1.52
CA GLU A 16 -8.03 -8.09 -1.58
C GLU A 16 -7.76 -9.24 -0.60
N ILE A 17 -6.65 -9.20 0.14
CA ILE A 17 -6.29 -10.26 1.10
C ILE A 17 -7.21 -10.22 2.31
N SER A 18 -7.84 -11.36 2.59
CA SER A 18 -8.70 -11.51 3.75
C SER A 18 -7.91 -11.23 5.05
N PRO A 19 -8.45 -10.39 5.96
CA PRO A 19 -7.80 -10.12 7.25
C PRO A 19 -7.76 -11.35 8.16
N ARG A 20 -8.46 -12.43 7.79
CA ARG A 20 -8.48 -13.72 8.50
C ARG A 20 -7.56 -14.77 7.86
N GLN A 21 -6.85 -14.43 6.78
CA GLN A 21 -5.86 -15.33 6.20
C GLN A 21 -4.72 -15.54 7.21
N HIS A 22 -4.32 -16.80 7.40
CA HIS A 22 -3.29 -17.18 8.35
C HIS A 22 -1.94 -17.38 7.64
N GLY A 23 -0.85 -17.31 8.42
CA GLY A 23 0.52 -17.48 7.93
C GLY A 23 1.15 -16.17 7.43
N ALA A 24 2.39 -16.26 6.96
CA ALA A 24 3.05 -15.15 6.30
C ALA A 24 2.44 -14.97 4.90
N VAL A 25 2.02 -13.75 4.59
CA VAL A 25 1.51 -13.38 3.27
C VAL A 25 2.47 -12.34 2.68
N ILE A 26 3.02 -12.65 1.51
CA ILE A 26 3.77 -11.70 0.69
C ILE A 26 2.88 -11.40 -0.52
N ARG A 27 2.72 -10.12 -0.84
CA ARG A 27 1.86 -9.67 -1.92
C ARG A 27 2.43 -8.45 -2.60
N ASP A 28 2.59 -8.56 -3.91
CA ASP A 28 2.95 -7.43 -4.76
C ASP A 28 1.70 -6.61 -5.09
N PHE A 29 1.81 -5.29 -4.96
CA PHE A 29 0.81 -4.33 -5.40
C PHE A 29 1.31 -3.67 -6.69
N GLN A 30 0.65 -3.98 -7.80
CA GLN A 30 1.08 -3.54 -9.14
C GLN A 30 0.06 -2.57 -9.74
N LEU A 31 0.56 -1.47 -10.30
CA LEU A 31 -0.23 -0.50 -11.03
C LEU A 31 0.43 -0.25 -12.40
N PRO A 32 -0.07 -0.84 -13.49
CA PRO A 32 0.42 -0.56 -14.82
C PRO A 32 0.17 0.91 -15.18
N VAL A 33 1.24 1.64 -15.48
CA VAL A 33 1.17 3.04 -15.86
C VAL A 33 1.96 3.27 -17.14
N ASN A 34 1.46 4.14 -18.01
CA ASN A 34 2.18 4.58 -19.20
C ASN A 34 2.33 6.10 -19.14
N THR A 35 3.29 6.57 -18.35
CA THR A 35 3.56 7.99 -18.14
C THR A 35 5.03 8.23 -17.89
N THR A 36 5.49 9.42 -18.26
CA THR A 36 6.76 9.98 -17.80
C THR A 36 6.52 10.85 -16.56
N ALA A 37 7.45 10.83 -15.62
CA ALA A 37 7.48 11.72 -14.47
C ALA A 37 8.90 11.77 -13.90
N ARG A 38 9.24 12.86 -13.19
CA ARG A 38 10.50 12.95 -12.45
C ARG A 38 10.37 12.53 -10.99
N TYR A 39 9.20 12.76 -10.40
CA TYR A 39 8.91 12.47 -9.00
C TYR A 39 7.68 11.57 -8.89
N LEU A 40 7.82 10.51 -8.10
CA LEU A 40 6.76 9.60 -7.70
C LEU A 40 6.42 9.80 -6.22
N ARG A 41 5.13 9.76 -5.88
CA ARG A 41 4.67 9.75 -4.50
C ARG A 41 3.78 8.53 -4.30
N VAL A 42 4.18 7.65 -3.40
CA VAL A 42 3.42 6.46 -3.01
C VAL A 42 2.77 6.72 -1.66
N LYS A 43 1.46 6.46 -1.55
CA LYS A 43 0.70 6.56 -0.30
C LYS A 43 0.11 5.19 0.01
N ALA A 44 0.44 4.64 1.17
CA ALA A 44 -0.12 3.40 1.67
C ALA A 44 -0.96 3.69 2.92
N GLU A 45 -2.19 3.20 2.94
CA GLU A 45 -3.10 3.35 4.08
C GLU A 45 -3.36 1.99 4.71
N ASN A 46 -3.41 1.95 6.05
CA ASN A 46 -3.78 0.76 6.78
C ASN A 46 -5.20 0.88 7.34
N ARG A 47 -5.69 -0.22 7.89
CA ARG A 47 -7.02 -0.30 8.53
C ARG A 47 -7.14 0.46 9.87
N GLY A 48 -6.12 1.19 10.30
CA GLY A 48 -6.07 1.85 11.59
C GLY A 48 -5.83 0.87 12.74
N LEU A 49 -6.88 0.21 13.24
CA LEU A 49 -6.81 -0.69 14.39
C LEU A 49 -6.94 -2.16 14.00
N CYS A 50 -6.36 -3.03 14.82
CA CYS A 50 -6.50 -4.47 14.68
C CYS A 50 -7.95 -4.92 14.99
N PRO A 51 -8.59 -5.71 14.12
CA PRO A 51 -9.92 -6.25 14.37
C PRO A 51 -9.97 -7.17 15.60
N ASP A 52 -11.18 -7.37 16.16
CA ASP A 52 -11.40 -8.14 17.40
C ASP A 52 -10.94 -9.59 17.33
N PHE A 53 -10.93 -10.18 16.13
CA PHE A 53 -10.48 -11.55 15.91
C PHE A 53 -8.96 -11.69 15.77
N HIS A 54 -8.20 -10.58 15.80
CA HIS A 54 -6.76 -10.58 15.68
C HIS A 54 -6.09 -10.57 17.07
N LYS A 55 -4.93 -11.23 17.22
CA LYS A 55 -4.21 -11.31 18.51
C LYS A 55 -3.86 -9.95 19.12
N GLY A 56 -3.74 -8.92 18.29
CA GLY A 56 -3.47 -7.53 18.70
C GLY A 56 -4.71 -6.63 18.75
N ALA A 57 -5.92 -7.19 18.88
CA ALA A 57 -7.20 -6.47 18.84
C ALA A 57 -7.18 -5.12 19.60
N GLY A 58 -7.72 -4.07 18.97
CA GLY A 58 -7.74 -2.71 19.52
C GLY A 58 -6.41 -1.94 19.44
N GLY A 59 -5.30 -2.63 19.17
CA GLY A 59 -3.99 -2.00 18.91
C GLY A 59 -3.87 -1.42 17.50
N LYS A 60 -2.89 -0.52 17.29
CA LYS A 60 -2.59 0.04 15.96
C LYS A 60 -2.07 -1.04 15.01
N ALA A 61 -2.60 -1.06 13.79
CA ALA A 61 -2.10 -1.86 12.68
C ALA A 61 -0.85 -1.22 12.08
N TRP A 62 -0.02 -2.05 11.45
CA TRP A 62 1.24 -1.64 10.83
C TRP A 62 1.23 -1.98 9.35
N ILE A 63 2.00 -1.22 8.57
CA ILE A 63 2.33 -1.55 7.19
C ILE A 63 3.80 -1.94 7.18
N PHE A 64 4.12 -3.05 6.52
CA PHE A 64 5.47 -3.48 6.25
C PHE A 64 5.64 -3.51 4.73
N VAL A 65 6.73 -2.89 4.25
CA VAL A 65 7.11 -2.84 2.83
C VAL A 65 8.61 -3.04 2.77
N ASP A 66 9.06 -3.80 1.78
CA ASP A 66 10.47 -4.02 1.45
C ASP A 66 10.93 -3.06 0.36
N GLU A 67 10.35 -3.15 -0.84
CA GLU A 67 10.82 -2.47 -2.04
C GLU A 67 9.70 -1.73 -2.78
N ILE A 68 10.09 -0.65 -3.45
CA ILE A 68 9.28 0.04 -4.46
C ILE A 68 10.04 -0.09 -5.77
N VAL A 69 9.51 -0.88 -6.70
CA VAL A 69 10.14 -1.17 -7.98
C VAL A 69 9.46 -0.36 -9.09
N LEU A 70 10.27 0.23 -9.97
CA LEU A 70 9.83 0.94 -11.17
C LEU A 70 10.51 0.31 -12.39
N GLU A 71 9.72 0.06 -13.43
CA GLU A 71 10.15 -0.54 -14.70
C GLU A 71 9.97 0.43 -15.87
#